data_AF-A0A8I0PEN3-F1
#
_entry.id   AF-A0A8I0PEN3-F1
#
_cell.length_a   1.000
_cell.length_b   1.000
_cell.length_c   1.000
_cell.angle_alpha   90.00
_cell.angle_beta   90.00
_cell.angle_gamma   90.00
#
_symmetry.space_group_name_H-M   'P 1'
#
loop_
_entity.id
_entity.type
_entity.pdbx_description
1 polymer ?
#
loop_
_entity_poly.entity_id
_entity_poly.type
_entity_poly.pdbx_seq_one_letter_code
_entity_poly.pdbx_strand_id
1 'polypeptide(L)'
;MSGRLLRLFGTATVTALTTGALLTAAHAPLVAAAEPPGERPVADLLTDLRRLHHETVRATEAYTATDRELTKQRAVVAGLDRRLVTARLSLHDSRGAAGRLARQQYQNSSTALSPYVRLLMTDDPHRALEQGHVIGQVARDRADTVERLVGDEQDTDALARRARVALDRQLTLAERRRREHDTARDRLSEIERLLASLTPEQLAGIRKSEGNRAYEPATSAR
;
A
#
# COMPACT_ATOMS: atom_id res chain seq x y z
N MET A 1 -33.43 -15.24 -15.43
CA MET A 1 -33.90 -15.97 -14.23
C MET A 1 -32.76 -15.97 -13.24
N SER A 2 -32.63 -14.87 -12.50
CA SER A 2 -31.41 -14.50 -11.77
C SER A 2 -31.57 -14.86 -10.30
N GLY A 3 -30.71 -15.74 -9.82
CA GLY A 3 -30.69 -16.25 -8.45
C GLY A 3 -30.37 -15.17 -7.43
N ARG A 4 -31.18 -15.16 -6.36
CA ARG A 4 -31.05 -14.36 -5.15
C ARG A 4 -29.84 -14.81 -4.33
N LEU A 5 -29.05 -13.88 -3.81
CA LEU A 5 -28.28 -14.10 -2.59
C LEU A 5 -28.43 -12.89 -1.67
N LEU A 6 -29.19 -13.11 -0.59
CA LEU A 6 -29.29 -12.25 0.57
C LEU A 6 -27.90 -12.07 1.19
N ARG A 7 -27.48 -10.83 1.43
CA ARG A 7 -26.38 -10.51 2.34
C ARG A 7 -26.95 -10.08 3.68
N LEU A 8 -26.83 -11.00 4.64
CA LEU A 8 -27.12 -10.82 6.05
C LEU A 8 -25.98 -9.99 6.66
N PHE A 9 -26.27 -8.75 7.09
CA PHE A 9 -25.34 -7.94 7.86
C PHE A 9 -25.57 -8.19 9.36
N GLY A 10 -24.63 -8.87 10.01
CA GLY A 10 -24.61 -9.05 11.45
C GLY A 10 -23.92 -7.87 12.14
N THR A 11 -24.67 -7.06 12.88
CA THR A 11 -24.16 -6.03 13.79
C THR A 11 -23.92 -6.65 15.16
N ALA A 12 -22.66 -6.74 15.58
CA ALA A 12 -22.28 -7.19 16.91
C ALA A 12 -22.30 -6.01 17.89
N THR A 13 -23.35 -5.92 18.70
CA THR A 13 -23.44 -5.03 19.87
C THR A 13 -22.96 -5.77 21.11
N VAL A 14 -21.86 -5.32 21.71
CA VAL A 14 -21.38 -5.86 23.00
C VAL A 14 -21.94 -4.98 24.12
N THR A 15 -22.92 -5.51 24.84
CA THR A 15 -23.45 -4.95 26.09
C THR A 15 -22.66 -5.50 27.27
N ALA A 16 -22.01 -4.61 28.02
CA ALA A 16 -21.34 -4.94 29.28
C ALA A 16 -22.38 -5.08 30.39
N LEU A 17 -22.53 -6.29 30.94
CA LEU A 17 -23.34 -6.57 32.12
C LEU A 17 -22.47 -6.51 33.37
N THR A 18 -22.84 -5.60 34.26
CA THR A 18 -22.32 -5.39 35.61
C THR A 18 -22.78 -6.49 36.56
N THR A 19 -21.86 -7.23 37.16
CA THR A 19 -22.13 -8.10 38.31
C THR A 19 -21.50 -7.51 39.57
N GLY A 20 -22.36 -7.11 40.50
CA GLY A 20 -21.99 -6.74 41.86
C GLY A 20 -21.73 -7.99 42.70
N ALA A 21 -20.65 -7.99 43.47
CA ALA A 21 -20.36 -8.96 44.51
C ALA A 21 -20.06 -8.21 45.81
N LEU A 22 -20.96 -8.36 46.79
CA LEU A 22 -20.76 -8.01 48.19
C LEU A 22 -19.74 -8.99 48.78
N LEU A 23 -18.63 -8.49 49.32
CA LEU A 23 -17.68 -9.26 50.13
C LEU A 23 -17.63 -8.69 51.55
N THR A 24 -18.06 -9.54 52.47
CA THR A 24 -18.04 -9.43 53.92
C THR A 24 -16.63 -9.23 54.47
N ALA A 25 -16.46 -8.28 55.39
CA ALA A 25 -15.23 -8.05 56.14
C ALA A 25 -14.95 -9.21 57.11
N ALA A 26 -13.84 -9.91 56.92
CA ALA A 26 -13.25 -10.83 57.89
C ALA A 26 -11.95 -10.20 58.43
N HIS A 27 -11.93 -9.90 59.72
CA HIS A 27 -10.74 -9.50 60.47
C HIS A 27 -9.78 -10.69 60.59
N ALA A 28 -8.53 -10.52 60.15
CA ALA A 28 -7.40 -11.41 60.44
C ALA A 28 -6.27 -10.60 61.10
N PRO A 29 -5.49 -11.20 62.01
CA PRO A 29 -4.64 -10.48 62.96
C PRO A 29 -3.39 -9.90 62.29
N LEU A 30 -2.89 -8.80 62.88
CA LEU A 30 -1.61 -8.18 62.57
C LEU A 30 -0.48 -9.23 62.62
N VAL A 31 0.05 -9.59 61.45
CA VAL A 31 1.36 -10.23 61.32
C VAL A 31 2.36 -9.12 61.01
N ALA A 32 3.46 -9.16 61.75
CA ALA A 32 4.55 -8.20 61.74
C ALA A 32 4.92 -7.71 60.34
N ALA A 33 5.05 -6.38 60.22
CA ALA A 33 5.58 -5.69 59.06
C ALA A 33 6.97 -6.24 58.73
N ALA A 34 7.03 -7.15 57.77
CA ALA A 34 8.19 -7.22 56.89
C ALA A 34 8.26 -5.86 56.19
N GLU A 35 9.38 -5.14 56.33
CA GLU A 35 9.62 -3.93 55.56
C GLU A 35 9.30 -4.21 54.09
N PRO A 36 8.48 -3.36 53.44
CA PRO A 36 8.12 -3.59 52.05
C PRO A 36 9.41 -3.58 51.22
N PRO A 37 9.56 -4.49 50.25
CA PRO A 37 10.66 -4.44 49.30
C PRO A 37 10.69 -3.03 48.71
N GLY A 38 11.83 -2.35 48.86
CA GLY A 38 11.97 -0.91 48.63
C GLY A 38 11.12 -0.40 47.47
N GLU A 39 10.07 0.36 47.80
CA GLU A 39 9.17 0.91 46.81
C GLU A 39 9.96 1.79 45.85
N ARG A 40 9.79 1.58 44.53
CA ARG A 40 10.43 2.44 43.54
C ARG A 40 10.02 3.90 43.78
N PRO A 41 10.98 4.84 43.80
CA PRO A 41 10.66 6.23 44.08
C PRO A 41 9.77 6.80 42.99
N VAL A 42 8.81 7.64 43.40
CA VAL A 42 7.83 8.28 42.51
C VAL A 42 8.49 9.04 41.35
N ALA A 43 9.68 9.61 41.58
CA ALA A 43 10.47 10.30 40.56
C ALA A 43 10.90 9.40 39.39
N ASP A 44 11.28 8.14 39.68
CA ASP A 44 11.67 7.18 38.64
C ASP A 44 10.45 6.74 37.84
N LEU A 45 9.32 6.49 38.52
CA LEU A 45 8.04 6.14 37.88
C LEU A 45 7.54 7.23 36.93
N LEU A 46 7.65 8.51 37.34
CA LEU A 46 7.32 9.65 36.48
C LEU A 46 8.26 9.76 35.28
N THR A 47 9.53 9.43 35.46
CA THR A 47 10.53 9.44 34.39
C THR A 47 10.21 8.36 33.36
N ASP A 48 9.90 7.15 33.81
CA ASP A 48 9.47 6.05 32.96
C ASP A 48 8.18 6.37 32.20
N LEU A 49 7.18 6.95 32.88
CA LEU A 49 5.91 7.31 32.25
C LEU A 49 6.13 8.38 31.16
N ARG A 50 6.91 9.43 31.43
CA ARG A 50 7.25 10.45 30.42
C ARG A 50 8.00 9.84 29.24
N ARG A 51 8.96 8.95 29.50
CA ARG A 51 9.71 8.26 28.45
C ARG A 51 8.78 7.42 27.57
N LEU A 52 7.93 6.58 28.16
CA LEU A 52 6.99 5.75 27.42
C LEU A 52 5.98 6.60 26.63
N HIS A 53 5.52 7.71 27.19
CA HIS A 53 4.62 8.62 26.50
C HIS A 53 5.28 9.24 25.27
N HIS A 54 6.52 9.72 25.41
CA HIS A 54 7.31 10.26 24.31
C HIS A 54 7.59 9.22 23.21
N GLU A 55 7.92 7.99 23.60
CA GLU A 55 8.10 6.87 22.67
C GLU A 55 6.81 6.53 21.92
N THR A 56 5.66 6.58 22.59
CA THR A 56 4.33 6.35 21.98
C THR A 56 3.99 7.44 20.95
N VAL A 57 4.25 8.70 21.28
CA VAL A 57 4.05 9.83 20.35
C VAL A 57 4.93 9.65 19.12
N ARG A 58 6.22 9.37 19.31
CA ARG A 58 7.16 9.13 18.20
C ARG A 58 6.72 7.97 17.30
N ALA A 59 6.28 6.84 17.89
CA ALA A 59 5.80 5.70 17.11
C ALA A 59 4.53 6.04 16.30
N THR A 60 3.61 6.81 16.89
CA THR A 60 2.38 7.27 16.24
C THR A 60 2.67 8.25 15.10
N GLU A 61 3.62 9.16 15.29
CA GLU A 61 4.08 10.09 14.24
C GLU A 61 4.70 9.33 13.06
N ALA A 62 5.57 8.35 13.34
CA ALA A 62 6.18 7.50 12.32
C ALA A 62 5.11 6.71 11.54
N TYR A 63 4.17 6.06 12.25
CA TYR A 63 3.04 5.37 11.65
C TYR A 63 2.23 6.30 10.72
N THR A 64 1.89 7.50 11.19
CA THR A 64 1.10 8.46 10.42
C THR A 64 1.86 8.98 9.19
N ALA A 65 3.19 9.16 9.31
CA ALA A 65 4.04 9.52 8.18
C ALA A 65 4.06 8.40 7.12
N THR A 66 4.28 7.15 7.53
CA THR A 66 4.28 5.99 6.63
C THR A 66 2.90 5.77 6.00
N ASP A 67 1.81 6.01 6.73
CA ASP A 67 0.45 5.88 6.20
C ASP A 67 0.15 6.88 5.08
N ARG A 68 0.59 8.14 5.25
CA ARG A 68 0.49 9.16 4.18
C ARG A 68 1.27 8.75 2.95
N GLU A 69 2.49 8.24 3.12
CA GLU A 69 3.32 7.76 2.01
C GLU A 69 2.72 6.54 1.32
N LEU A 70 2.19 5.58 2.09
CA LEU A 70 1.49 4.41 1.57
C LEU A 70 0.25 4.81 0.74
N THR A 71 -0.48 5.82 1.20
CA THR A 71 -1.66 6.35 0.48
C THR A 71 -1.25 6.95 -0.87
N LYS A 72 -0.18 7.74 -0.91
CA LYS A 72 0.37 8.27 -2.17
C LYS A 72 0.85 7.14 -3.08
N GLN A 73 1.55 6.16 -2.53
CA GLN A 73 2.07 5.03 -3.31
C GLN A 73 0.94 4.19 -3.92
N ARG A 74 -0.18 3.98 -3.20
CA ARG A 74 -1.37 3.32 -3.75
C ARG A 74 -1.95 4.04 -4.96
N ALA A 75 -1.95 5.38 -4.95
CA ALA A 75 -2.38 6.16 -6.10
C ALA A 75 -1.45 5.99 -7.30
N VAL A 76 -0.13 5.91 -7.06
CA VAL A 76 0.87 5.63 -8.11
C VAL A 76 0.66 4.24 -8.72
N VAL A 77 0.48 3.21 -7.89
CA VAL A 77 0.19 1.83 -8.35
C VAL A 77 -1.08 1.80 -9.18
N ALA A 78 -2.18 2.38 -8.68
CA ALA A 78 -3.45 2.44 -9.42
C ALA A 78 -3.32 3.18 -10.77
N GLY A 79 -2.52 4.24 -10.83
CA GLY A 79 -2.23 4.95 -12.07
C GLY A 79 -1.44 4.12 -13.07
N LEU A 80 -0.42 3.38 -12.61
CA LEU A 80 0.37 2.47 -13.45
C LEU A 80 -0.46 1.29 -13.94
N ASP A 81 -1.32 0.72 -13.09
CA ASP A 81 -2.21 -0.39 -13.48
C ASP A 81 -3.19 0.02 -14.59
N ARG A 82 -3.80 1.20 -14.48
CA ARG A 82 -4.67 1.72 -15.55
C ARG A 82 -3.92 1.86 -16.87
N ARG A 83 -2.72 2.44 -16.84
CA ARG A 83 -1.87 2.59 -18.04
C ARG A 83 -1.46 1.24 -18.60
N LEU A 84 -1.12 0.27 -17.75
CA LEU A 84 -0.75 -1.08 -18.16
C LEU A 84 -1.93 -1.81 -18.81
N VAL A 85 -3.14 -1.64 -18.30
CA VAL A 85 -4.36 -2.17 -18.94
C VAL A 85 -4.55 -1.57 -20.34
N THR A 86 -4.44 -0.25 -20.48
CA THR A 86 -4.53 0.40 -21.80
C THR A 86 -3.45 -0.08 -22.76
N ALA A 87 -2.19 -0.20 -22.30
CA ALA A 87 -1.09 -0.69 -23.15
C ALA A 87 -1.31 -2.14 -23.58
N ARG A 88 -1.81 -3.01 -22.69
CA ARG A 88 -2.14 -4.40 -23.03
C ARG A 88 -3.26 -4.51 -24.06
N LEU A 89 -4.24 -3.60 -24.03
CA LEU A 89 -5.30 -3.55 -25.04
C LEU A 89 -4.72 -3.12 -26.40
N SER A 90 -3.90 -2.07 -26.44
CA SER A 90 -3.20 -1.65 -27.67
C SER A 90 -2.36 -2.78 -28.25
N LEU A 91 -1.58 -3.45 -27.40
CA LEU A 91 -0.77 -4.59 -27.81
C LEU A 91 -1.62 -5.75 -28.36
N HIS A 92 -2.80 -6.00 -27.79
CA HIS A 92 -3.73 -7.00 -28.32
C HIS A 92 -4.19 -6.64 -29.73
N ASP A 93 -4.57 -5.39 -29.96
CA ASP A 93 -5.01 -4.90 -31.27
C ASP A 93 -3.87 -4.96 -32.30
N SER A 94 -2.66 -4.56 -31.92
CA SER A 94 -1.45 -4.62 -32.74
C SER A 94 -1.07 -6.06 -33.10
N ARG A 95 -1.17 -7.01 -32.16
CA ARG A 95 -1.03 -8.45 -32.44
C ARG A 95 -2.09 -8.96 -33.41
N GLY A 96 -3.33 -8.49 -33.27
CA GLY A 96 -4.41 -8.78 -34.21
C GLY A 96 -4.11 -8.28 -35.63
N ALA A 97 -3.59 -7.06 -35.76
CA ALA A 97 -3.18 -6.47 -37.04
C ALA A 97 -2.01 -7.23 -37.68
N ALA A 98 -0.96 -7.50 -36.91
CA ALA A 98 0.19 -8.28 -37.37
C ALA A 98 -0.21 -9.70 -37.77
N GLY A 99 -1.13 -10.35 -37.03
CA GLY A 99 -1.66 -11.66 -37.39
C GLY A 99 -2.46 -11.67 -38.71
N ARG A 100 -3.21 -10.60 -39.01
CA ARG A 100 -3.87 -10.43 -40.31
C ARG A 100 -2.84 -10.26 -41.42
N LEU A 101 -1.82 -9.44 -41.20
CA LEU A 101 -0.72 -9.26 -42.14
C LEU A 101 0.00 -10.60 -42.42
N ALA A 102 0.33 -11.36 -41.38
CA ALA A 102 0.97 -12.67 -41.52
C ALA A 102 0.11 -13.66 -42.33
N ARG A 103 -1.21 -13.71 -42.10
CA ARG A 103 -2.12 -14.53 -42.90
C ARG A 103 -2.17 -14.10 -44.36
N GLN A 104 -2.21 -12.80 -44.64
CA GLN A 104 -2.14 -12.29 -46.02
C GLN A 104 -0.84 -12.71 -46.69
N GLN A 105 0.29 -12.63 -46.00
CA GLN A 105 1.57 -13.09 -46.54
C GLN A 105 1.55 -14.59 -46.83
N TYR A 106 1.06 -15.41 -45.89
CA TYR A 106 1.01 -16.87 -46.06
C TYR A 106 0.07 -17.30 -47.20
N GLN A 107 -1.11 -16.69 -47.30
CA GLN A 107 -2.07 -16.99 -48.36
C GLN A 107 -1.58 -16.51 -49.73
N ASN A 108 -0.95 -15.34 -49.80
CA ASN A 108 -0.39 -14.81 -51.05
C ASN A 108 0.89 -15.55 -51.47
N SER A 109 1.67 -16.10 -50.53
CA SER A 109 2.87 -16.89 -50.84
C SER A 109 2.55 -18.21 -51.56
N SER A 110 1.32 -18.72 -51.47
CA SER A 110 0.85 -19.85 -52.30
C SER A 110 0.80 -19.53 -53.80
N THR A 111 0.96 -18.26 -54.21
CA THR A 111 0.86 -17.83 -55.63
C THR A 111 2.01 -16.93 -56.12
N ALA A 112 2.96 -16.46 -55.30
CA ALA A 112 3.67 -15.20 -55.61
C ALA A 112 5.20 -15.28 -55.84
N LEU A 113 5.61 -15.04 -57.10
CA LEU A 113 6.79 -14.21 -57.40
C LEU A 113 6.63 -12.84 -56.71
N SER A 114 7.72 -12.23 -56.25
CA SER A 114 7.72 -10.88 -55.65
C SER A 114 6.92 -9.89 -56.52
N PRO A 115 6.13 -8.96 -55.96
CA PRO A 115 5.39 -7.95 -56.73
C PRO A 115 6.29 -7.19 -57.72
N TYR A 116 7.55 -6.97 -57.37
CA TYR A 116 8.56 -6.38 -58.25
C TYR A 116 8.97 -7.30 -59.40
N VAL A 117 9.05 -8.62 -59.17
CA VAL A 117 9.32 -9.60 -60.22
C VAL A 117 8.13 -9.74 -61.15
N ARG A 118 6.89 -9.65 -60.64
CA ARG A 118 5.70 -9.56 -61.50
C ARG A 118 5.70 -8.27 -62.33
N LEU A 119 6.07 -7.14 -61.76
CA LEU A 119 6.21 -5.85 -62.46
C LEU A 119 7.18 -5.97 -63.64
N LEU A 120 8.31 -6.65 -63.44
CA LEU A 120 9.33 -6.89 -64.47
C LEU A 120 8.89 -7.88 -65.57
N MET A 121 7.86 -8.69 -65.31
CA MET A 121 7.29 -9.65 -66.26
C MET A 121 6.00 -9.15 -66.92
N THR A 122 5.60 -7.90 -66.67
CA THR A 122 4.37 -7.32 -67.25
C THR A 122 4.67 -6.71 -68.62
N ASP A 123 3.73 -6.85 -69.57
CA ASP A 123 3.89 -6.36 -70.95
C ASP A 123 4.05 -4.83 -71.07
N ASP A 124 3.68 -4.06 -70.04
CA ASP A 124 3.76 -2.60 -70.01
C ASP A 124 4.27 -2.07 -68.65
N PRO A 125 5.60 -1.97 -68.44
CA PRO A 125 6.20 -1.59 -67.17
C PRO A 125 5.96 -0.11 -66.80
N HIS A 126 5.73 0.78 -67.77
CA HIS A 126 5.46 2.19 -67.49
C HIS A 126 4.12 2.38 -66.77
N ARG A 127 3.07 1.70 -67.24
CA ARG A 127 1.76 1.69 -66.57
C ARG A 127 1.79 1.06 -65.19
N ALA A 128 2.67 0.08 -65.01
CA ALA A 128 2.86 -0.61 -63.75
C ALA A 128 3.62 0.25 -62.72
N LEU A 129 4.56 1.11 -63.18
CA LEU A 129 5.24 2.10 -62.37
C LEU A 129 4.31 3.23 -61.89
N GLU A 130 3.32 3.64 -62.68
CA GLU A 130 2.26 4.59 -62.23
C GLU A 130 1.45 4.02 -61.04
N GLN A 131 1.30 2.69 -60.97
CA GLN A 131 0.70 1.99 -59.83
C GLN A 131 1.69 1.73 -58.68
N GLY A 132 2.98 2.02 -58.87
CA GLY A 132 4.05 1.82 -57.89
C GLY A 132 3.85 2.59 -56.59
N HIS A 133 3.15 3.72 -56.64
CA HIS A 133 2.76 4.46 -55.43
C HIS A 133 1.86 3.63 -54.50
N VAL A 134 0.94 2.85 -55.06
CA VAL A 134 0.05 1.95 -54.30
C VAL A 134 0.86 0.83 -53.65
N ILE A 135 1.82 0.26 -54.37
CA ILE A 135 2.75 -0.76 -53.83
C ILE A 135 3.57 -0.18 -52.68
N GLY A 136 4.09 1.03 -52.85
CA GLY A 136 4.86 1.74 -51.81
C GLY A 136 4.01 2.11 -50.59
N GLN A 137 2.73 2.43 -50.77
CA GLN A 137 1.81 2.67 -49.65
C GLN A 137 1.53 1.38 -48.87
N VAL A 138 1.25 0.28 -49.56
CA VAL A 138 1.06 -1.03 -48.92
C VAL A 138 2.33 -1.48 -48.19
N ALA A 139 3.51 -1.24 -48.74
CA ALA A 139 4.77 -1.57 -48.07
C ALA A 139 4.96 -0.75 -46.79
N ARG A 140 4.63 0.55 -46.81
CA ARG A 140 4.63 1.42 -45.62
C ARG A 140 3.63 0.96 -44.57
N ASP A 141 2.38 0.72 -44.94
CA ASP A 141 1.34 0.25 -44.00
C ASP A 141 1.75 -1.06 -43.28
N ARG A 142 2.48 -1.94 -43.97
CA ARG A 142 3.04 -3.17 -43.40
C ARG A 142 4.17 -2.88 -42.42
N ALA A 143 5.10 -2.00 -42.79
CA ALA A 143 6.17 -1.57 -41.90
C ALA A 143 5.59 -0.92 -40.63
N ASP A 144 4.64 0.01 -40.78
CA ASP A 144 3.96 0.68 -39.67
C ASP A 144 3.21 -0.30 -38.76
N THR A 145 2.65 -1.39 -39.32
CA THR A 145 2.01 -2.45 -38.53
C THR A 145 3.01 -3.19 -37.64
N VAL A 146 4.19 -3.50 -38.18
CA VAL A 146 5.26 -4.18 -37.42
C VAL A 146 5.86 -3.23 -36.39
N GLU A 147 6.14 -1.99 -36.78
CA GLU A 147 6.70 -0.96 -35.88
C GLU A 147 5.78 -0.71 -34.68
N ARG A 148 4.48 -0.55 -34.93
CA ARG A 148 3.49 -0.38 -33.86
C ARG A 148 3.40 -1.60 -32.94
N LEU A 149 3.48 -2.82 -33.47
CA LEU A 149 3.53 -4.03 -32.63
C LEU A 149 4.77 -3.99 -31.71
N VAL A 150 5.94 -3.71 -32.27
CA VAL A 150 7.19 -3.66 -31.50
C VAL A 150 7.13 -2.56 -30.45
N GLY A 151 6.62 -1.38 -30.80
CA GLY A 151 6.42 -0.26 -29.87
C GLY A 151 5.48 -0.64 -28.71
N ASP A 152 4.32 -1.22 -29.01
CA ASP A 152 3.36 -1.64 -28.00
C ASP A 152 3.91 -2.73 -27.05
N GLU A 153 4.75 -3.64 -27.57
CA GLU A 153 5.45 -4.64 -26.75
C GLU A 153 6.44 -3.98 -25.79
N GLN A 154 7.27 -3.07 -26.28
CA GLN A 154 8.24 -2.34 -25.47
C GLN A 154 7.58 -1.48 -24.39
N ASP A 155 6.50 -0.77 -24.74
CA ASP A 155 5.75 0.07 -23.83
C ASP A 155 5.03 -0.75 -22.75
N THR A 156 4.39 -1.85 -23.14
CA THR A 156 3.74 -2.76 -22.21
C THR A 156 4.74 -3.35 -21.22
N ASP A 157 5.90 -3.77 -21.70
CA ASP A 157 6.96 -4.33 -20.86
C ASP A 157 7.56 -3.29 -19.91
N ALA A 158 7.80 -2.06 -20.39
CA ALA A 158 8.29 -0.97 -19.58
C ALA A 158 7.28 -0.60 -18.47
N LEU A 159 5.99 -0.54 -18.80
CA LEU A 159 4.92 -0.30 -17.83
C LEU A 159 4.81 -1.45 -16.82
N ALA A 160 4.91 -2.70 -17.26
CA ALA A 160 4.86 -3.86 -16.37
C ALA A 160 6.03 -3.84 -15.37
N ARG A 161 7.25 -3.51 -15.80
CA ARG A 161 8.40 -3.35 -14.88
C ARG A 161 8.17 -2.24 -13.86
N ARG A 162 7.70 -1.06 -14.30
CA ARG A 162 7.40 0.07 -13.40
C ARG A 162 6.30 -0.28 -12.40
N ALA A 163 5.24 -0.96 -12.83
CA ALA A 163 4.15 -1.40 -11.97
C ALA A 163 4.65 -2.37 -10.88
N ARG A 164 5.51 -3.33 -11.23
CA ARG A 164 6.13 -4.25 -10.25
C ARG A 164 6.94 -3.50 -9.21
N VAL A 165 7.85 -2.61 -9.62
CA VAL A 165 8.65 -1.80 -8.69
C VAL A 165 7.77 -0.95 -7.77
N ALA A 166 6.71 -0.35 -8.31
CA ALA A 166 5.77 0.43 -7.52
C ALA A 166 4.99 -0.42 -6.51
N LEU A 167 4.61 -1.65 -6.89
CA LEU A 167 3.95 -2.60 -6.01
C LEU A 167 4.88 -3.07 -4.89
N ASP A 168 6.14 -3.39 -5.20
CA ASP A 168 7.13 -3.80 -4.21
C ASP A 168 7.33 -2.71 -3.14
N ARG A 169 7.45 -1.44 -3.58
CA ARG A 169 7.50 -0.30 -2.66
C ARG A 169 6.23 -0.20 -1.80
N GLN A 170 5.05 -0.43 -2.38
CA GLN A 170 3.80 -0.44 -1.62
C GLN A 170 3.80 -1.52 -0.54
N LEU A 171 4.27 -2.73 -0.86
CA LEU A 171 4.36 -3.84 0.09
C LEU A 171 5.35 -3.52 1.23
N THR A 172 6.51 -2.97 0.90
CA THR A 172 7.50 -2.53 1.92
C THR A 172 6.91 -1.46 2.85
N LEU A 173 6.20 -0.47 2.30
CA LEU A 173 5.52 0.56 3.11
C LEU A 173 4.41 -0.03 3.98
N ALA A 174 3.65 -0.99 3.46
CA ALA A 174 2.59 -1.66 4.22
C ALA A 174 3.16 -2.48 5.40
N GLU A 175 4.25 -3.22 5.18
CA GLU A 175 4.96 -3.91 6.25
C GLU A 175 5.51 -2.95 7.29
N ARG A 176 6.13 -1.86 6.85
CA ARG A 176 6.65 -0.82 7.75
C ARG A 176 5.54 -0.21 8.60
N ARG A 177 4.41 0.16 7.98
CA ARG A 177 3.23 0.69 8.68
C ARG A 177 2.73 -0.29 9.75
N ARG A 178 2.70 -1.59 9.43
CA ARG A 178 2.31 -2.63 10.39
C ARG A 178 3.26 -2.69 11.59
N ARG A 179 4.57 -2.72 11.35
CA ARG A 179 5.58 -2.72 12.43
C ARG A 179 5.49 -1.49 13.33
N GLU A 180 5.28 -0.32 12.74
CA GLU A 180 5.13 0.95 13.49
C GLU A 180 3.84 0.97 14.31
N HIS A 181 2.74 0.44 13.76
CA HIS A 181 1.49 0.25 14.50
C HIS A 181 1.65 -0.71 15.68
N ASP A 182 2.27 -1.86 15.47
CA ASP A 182 2.51 -2.86 16.52
C ASP A 182 3.41 -2.27 17.62
N THR A 183 4.44 -1.52 17.24
CA THR A 183 5.32 -0.80 18.19
C THR A 183 4.53 0.21 19.03
N ALA A 184 3.66 1.02 18.42
CA ALA A 184 2.85 2.00 19.15
C ALA A 184 1.89 1.29 20.13
N ARG A 185 1.31 0.15 19.73
CA ARG A 185 0.45 -0.67 20.58
C ARG A 185 1.21 -1.26 21.77
N ASP A 186 2.42 -1.79 21.53
CA ASP A 186 3.26 -2.37 22.58
C ASP A 186 3.65 -1.33 23.63
N ARG A 187 4.01 -0.10 23.21
CA ARG A 187 4.30 1.00 24.13
C ARG A 187 3.09 1.44 24.94
N LEU A 188 1.90 1.46 24.34
CA LEU A 188 0.67 1.74 25.08
C LEU A 188 0.39 0.66 26.13
N SER A 189 0.58 -0.62 25.78
CA SER A 189 0.43 -1.72 26.73
C SER A 189 1.48 -1.70 27.86
N GLU A 190 2.69 -1.21 27.60
CA GLU A 190 3.69 -0.97 28.66
C GLU A 190 3.24 0.13 29.63
N ILE A 191 2.63 1.21 29.13
CA ILE A 191 2.04 2.27 29.96
C ILE A 191 0.90 1.68 30.82
N GLU A 192 -0.01 0.91 30.23
CA GLU A 192 -1.12 0.28 30.95
C GLU A 192 -0.62 -0.65 32.07
N ARG A 193 0.40 -1.47 31.80
CA ARG A 193 1.02 -2.35 32.80
C ARG A 193 1.71 -1.57 33.90
N LEU A 194 2.43 -0.50 33.55
CA LEU A 194 3.07 0.37 34.54
C LEU A 194 2.01 0.96 35.47
N LEU A 195 0.94 1.54 34.92
CA LEU A 195 -0.16 2.12 35.70
C LEU A 195 -0.87 1.08 36.57
N ALA A 196 -1.09 -0.14 36.07
CA ALA A 196 -1.70 -1.23 36.83
C ALA A 196 -0.81 -1.75 37.98
N SER A 197 0.50 -1.55 37.91
CA SER A 197 1.46 -1.97 38.94
C SER A 197 1.65 -0.97 40.08
N LEU A 198 1.08 0.24 39.97
CA LEU A 198 1.25 1.31 40.95
C LEU A 198 0.37 1.12 42.20
N THR A 199 0.90 1.43 43.37
CA THR A 199 0.12 1.49 44.61
C THR A 199 -0.74 2.78 44.66
N PRO A 200 -1.82 2.81 45.47
CA PRO A 200 -2.61 4.02 45.69
C PRO A 200 -1.78 5.23 46.15
N GLU A 201 -0.77 5.00 46.99
CA GLU A 201 0.15 6.00 47.52
C GLU A 201 1.04 6.58 46.42
N GLN A 202 1.57 5.72 45.54
CA GLN A 202 2.36 6.14 44.37
C GLN A 202 1.50 6.92 43.37
N LEU A 203 0.27 6.49 43.11
CA LEU A 203 -0.70 7.20 42.25
C LEU A 203 -1.07 8.58 42.81
N ALA A 204 -1.23 8.70 44.14
CA ALA A 204 -1.47 9.98 44.80
C ALA A 204 -0.23 10.90 44.72
N GLY A 205 0.97 10.32 44.89
CA GLY A 205 2.24 11.00 44.70
C GLY A 205 2.39 11.59 43.29
N ILE A 206 2.13 10.78 42.26
CA ILE A 206 2.15 11.19 40.84
C ILE A 206 1.17 12.35 40.61
N ARG A 207 -0.10 12.21 41.03
CA ARG A 207 -1.12 13.27 40.88
C ARG A 207 -0.72 14.58 41.55
N LYS A 208 -0.13 14.52 42.75
CA LYS A 208 0.35 15.70 43.47
C LYS A 208 1.49 16.39 42.72
N SER A 209 2.43 15.62 42.18
CA SER A 209 3.55 16.16 41.38
C SER A 209 3.12 16.74 40.03
N GLU A 210 2.09 16.19 39.37
CA GLU A 210 1.53 16.77 38.15
C GLU A 210 0.75 18.06 38.44
N GLY A 211 -0.06 18.08 39.49
CA GLY A 211 -0.81 19.26 39.92
C GLY A 211 0.10 20.43 40.34
N ASN A 212 1.24 20.15 40.99
CA ASN A 212 2.21 21.17 41.38
C ASN A 212 2.96 21.75 40.17
N ARG A 213 3.07 21.00 39.05
CA ARG A 213 3.70 21.46 37.80
C ARG A 213 2.75 22.27 36.92
N ALA A 214 1.45 21.94 36.93
CA ALA A 214 0.42 22.73 36.25
C ALA A 214 0.22 24.13 36.88
N TYR A 215 0.77 24.36 38.08
CA TYR A 215 0.73 25.63 38.82
C TYR A 215 2.11 26.35 38.87
N GLU A 216 3.05 26.04 37.97
CA GLU A 216 4.26 26.85 37.83
C GLU A 216 3.98 27.94 36.76
N PRO A 217 3.49 29.15 37.11
CA PRO A 217 3.32 30.21 36.13
C PRO A 217 4.68 30.53 35.53
N ALA A 218 4.74 30.59 34.19
CA ALA A 218 5.88 31.08 33.44
C ALA A 218 6.27 32.48 33.93
N THR A 219 7.06 32.55 34.98
CA THR A 219 7.52 33.78 35.60
C THR A 219 9.02 33.65 35.73
N SER A 220 9.69 34.60 35.09
CA SER A 220 11.14 34.82 35.10
C SER A 220 11.93 34.17 33.96
N ALA A 221 11.94 34.88 32.83
CA ALA A 221 13.21 35.27 32.22
C ALA A 221 13.01 36.65 31.57
N ARG A 222 13.58 37.66 32.23
CA ARG A 222 13.89 38.99 31.68
C ARG A 222 14.96 38.88 30.60
#